data_AF-A0A2C0YYU5-F1
#
_entry.id   AF-A0A2C0YYU5-F1
#
_cell.length_a   1.000
_cell.length_b   1.000
_cell.length_c   1.000
_cell.angle_alpha   90.00
_cell.angle_beta   90.00
_cell.angle_gamma   90.00
#
_symmetry.space_group_name_H-M   'P 1'
#
loop_
_entity.id
_entity.type
_entity.pdbx_description
1 polymer ?
#
loop_
_entity_poly.entity_id
_entity_poly.type
_entity_poly.pdbx_seq_one_letter_code
_entity_poly.pdbx_strand_id
1 'polypeptide(L)'
;MLEENFKVKEGNDHYQKSNSEDDELQSSLERQIVAVSWVKAVAQLYETIALSKLYTIDKDPIFQGKRDILSGMWIGTAGQLSIAFHVSKQLFTSDKIDLLELQRKIVLSDSIQIVGNALTLIGASEVIQEEIGDGEIFLS
;
A
#
# COMPACT_ATOMS: atom_id res chain seq x y z
N MET A 1 -9.63 -24.07 68.71
CA MET A 1 -9.67 -22.59 68.70
C MET A 1 -8.23 -22.13 68.77
N LEU A 2 -7.59 -21.56 67.75
CA LEU A 2 -8.09 -20.78 66.61
C LEU A 2 -7.38 -21.23 65.32
N GLU A 3 -8.16 -21.52 64.29
CA GLU A 3 -7.71 -21.38 62.90
C GLU A 3 -7.73 -19.89 62.58
N GLU A 4 -6.69 -19.35 61.92
CA GLU A 4 -6.90 -18.35 60.89
C GLU A 4 -5.68 -18.24 59.98
N ASN A 5 -5.95 -18.51 58.69
CA ASN A 5 -5.06 -18.38 57.55
C ASN A 5 -4.63 -16.92 57.37
N PHE A 6 -3.33 -16.67 57.22
CA PHE A 6 -2.85 -15.37 56.71
C PHE A 6 -1.86 -15.53 55.55
N LYS A 7 -2.39 -15.17 54.38
CA LYS A 7 -1.75 -14.68 53.14
C LYS A 7 -0.56 -15.46 52.56
N VAL A 8 -0.88 -16.19 51.49
CA VAL A 8 -0.09 -16.13 50.25
C VAL A 8 -0.98 -15.56 49.15
N LYS A 9 -0.81 -14.28 48.85
CA LYS A 9 -1.23 -13.66 47.59
C LYS A 9 -0.02 -12.92 47.07
N GLU A 10 0.82 -13.61 46.32
CA GLU A 10 1.78 -12.99 45.43
C GLU A 10 2.15 -14.02 44.37
N GLY A 11 1.76 -13.75 43.13
CA GLY A 11 2.09 -14.61 41.99
C GLY A 11 0.91 -14.92 41.07
N ASN A 12 0.30 -13.90 40.45
CA ASN A 12 -0.34 -14.12 39.14
C ASN A 12 -0.57 -12.84 38.31
N ASP A 13 -0.55 -11.65 38.91
CA ASP A 13 -0.99 -10.43 38.20
C ASP A 13 0.01 -9.94 37.13
N HIS A 14 1.27 -10.35 37.19
CA HIS A 14 2.31 -9.86 36.28
C HIS A 14 2.32 -10.54 34.90
N TYR A 15 1.81 -11.78 34.80
CA TYR A 15 1.79 -12.54 33.53
C TYR A 15 0.55 -12.22 32.67
N GLN A 16 -0.57 -11.82 33.27
CA GLN A 16 -1.76 -11.42 32.52
C GLN A 16 -1.67 -9.98 31.98
N LYS A 17 -0.94 -9.09 32.67
CA LYS A 17 -0.87 -7.68 32.30
C LYS A 17 -0.01 -7.40 31.07
N SER A 18 1.12 -8.10 30.87
CA SER A 18 1.96 -7.86 29.68
C SER A 18 1.27 -8.31 28.39
N ASN A 19 0.53 -9.42 28.44
CA ASN A 19 -0.15 -9.96 27.27
C ASN A 19 -1.26 -9.02 26.76
N SER A 20 -1.99 -8.35 27.67
CA SER A 20 -3.04 -7.40 27.27
C SER A 20 -2.48 -6.09 26.70
N GLU A 21 -1.35 -5.61 27.23
CA GLU A 21 -0.71 -4.38 26.73
C GLU A 21 -0.13 -4.59 25.31
N ASP A 22 0.46 -5.76 25.05
CA ASP A 22 0.99 -6.12 23.73
C ASP A 22 -0.14 -6.31 22.69
N ASP A 23 -1.25 -6.95 23.07
CA ASP A 23 -2.41 -7.13 22.21
C ASP A 23 -3.10 -5.79 21.85
N GLU A 24 -3.23 -4.88 22.82
CA GLU A 24 -3.74 -3.53 22.59
C GLU A 24 -2.83 -2.72 21.67
N LEU A 25 -1.51 -2.80 21.88
CA LEU A 25 -0.52 -2.16 21.03
C LEU A 25 -0.62 -2.69 19.60
N GLN A 26 -0.66 -4.01 19.41
CA GLN A 26 -0.79 -4.66 18.11
C GLN A 26 -2.05 -4.16 17.38
N SER A 27 -3.21 -4.21 18.04
CA SER A 27 -4.46 -3.74 17.43
C SER A 27 -4.39 -2.25 17.03
N SER A 28 -3.72 -1.42 17.84
CA SER A 28 -3.52 -0.01 17.49
C SER A 28 -2.66 0.16 16.23
N LEU A 29 -1.61 -0.63 16.07
CA LEU A 29 -0.71 -0.58 14.93
C LEU A 29 -1.40 -1.09 13.66
N GLU A 30 -2.18 -2.17 13.74
CA GLU A 30 -2.97 -2.69 12.63
C GLU A 30 -3.95 -1.63 12.10
N ARG A 31 -4.64 -0.91 12.99
CA ARG A 31 -5.51 0.23 12.62
C ARG A 31 -4.74 1.35 11.93
N GLN A 32 -3.55 1.67 12.42
CA GLN A 32 -2.68 2.68 11.79
C GLN A 32 -2.26 2.25 10.38
N ILE A 33 -1.91 0.98 10.18
CA ILE A 33 -1.55 0.43 8.87
C ILE A 33 -2.73 0.52 7.89
N VAL A 34 -3.96 0.22 8.34
CA VAL A 34 -5.18 0.42 7.52
C VAL A 34 -5.31 1.89 7.10
N ALA A 35 -5.19 2.83 8.05
CA ALA A 35 -5.31 4.26 7.76
C ALA A 35 -4.26 4.74 6.76
N VAL A 36 -2.99 4.37 6.97
CA VAL A 36 -1.89 4.71 6.04
C VAL A 36 -2.10 4.09 4.66
N SER A 37 -2.64 2.88 4.58
CA SER A 37 -2.93 2.22 3.30
C SER A 37 -3.97 2.98 2.48
N TRP A 38 -5.00 3.54 3.13
CA TRP A 38 -5.98 4.40 2.47
C TRP A 38 -5.40 5.76 2.06
N VAL A 39 -4.56 6.38 2.90
CA VAL A 39 -3.86 7.62 2.54
C VAL A 39 -3.02 7.41 1.27
N LYS A 40 -2.25 6.33 1.21
CA LYS A 40 -1.48 5.96 0.01
C LYS A 40 -2.38 5.78 -1.22
N ALA A 41 -3.49 5.06 -1.07
CA ALA A 41 -4.42 4.82 -2.17
C ALA A 41 -5.04 6.10 -2.73
N VAL A 42 -5.47 7.02 -1.87
CA VAL A 42 -6.05 8.30 -2.29
C VAL A 42 -4.99 9.19 -2.95
N ALA A 43 -3.78 9.25 -2.37
CA ALA A 43 -2.68 10.02 -2.94
C ALA A 43 -2.33 9.53 -4.35
N GLN A 44 -2.14 8.22 -4.52
CA GLN A 44 -1.81 7.62 -5.82
C GLN A 44 -2.93 7.78 -6.85
N LEU A 45 -4.19 7.67 -6.44
CA LEU A 45 -5.34 7.93 -7.32
C LEU A 45 -5.37 9.40 -7.78
N TYR A 46 -5.15 10.33 -6.86
CA TYR A 46 -5.11 11.76 -7.18
C TYR A 46 -3.99 12.08 -8.17
N GLU A 47 -2.79 11.55 -7.93
CA GLU A 47 -1.64 11.67 -8.82
C GLU A 47 -1.96 11.13 -10.22
N THR A 48 -2.53 9.93 -10.30
CA THR A 48 -2.90 9.29 -11.58
C THR A 48 -3.92 10.13 -12.35
N ILE A 49 -4.93 10.71 -11.68
CA ILE A 49 -5.91 11.59 -12.32
C ILE A 49 -5.26 12.91 -12.76
N ALA A 50 -4.41 13.50 -11.93
CA ALA A 50 -3.71 14.74 -12.26
C ALA A 50 -2.81 14.55 -13.48
N LEU A 51 -2.06 13.44 -13.54
CA LEU A 51 -1.20 13.09 -14.67
C LEU A 51 -2.02 12.82 -15.94
N SER A 52 -3.14 12.10 -15.82
CA SER A 52 -4.08 11.88 -16.94
C SER A 52 -4.53 13.21 -17.55
N LYS A 53 -4.89 14.18 -16.69
CA LYS A 53 -5.31 15.51 -17.12
C LYS A 53 -4.16 16.28 -17.75
N LEU A 54 -2.96 16.23 -17.15
CA LEU A 54 -1.77 16.89 -17.67
C LEU A 54 -1.47 16.42 -19.10
N TYR A 55 -1.46 15.12 -19.35
CA TYR A 55 -1.21 14.58 -20.70
C TYR A 55 -2.32 14.87 -21.71
N THR A 56 -3.53 15.23 -21.25
CA THR A 56 -4.62 15.65 -22.15
C THR A 56 -4.46 17.09 -22.62
N ILE A 57 -3.83 17.96 -21.81
CA ILE A 57 -3.61 19.38 -22.14
C ILE A 57 -2.21 19.67 -22.66
N ASP A 58 -1.33 18.68 -22.59
CA ASP A 58 0.01 18.74 -23.14
C ASP A 58 -0.06 18.96 -24.66
N LYS A 59 0.79 19.85 -25.17
CA LYS A 59 0.81 20.20 -26.59
C LYS A 59 1.61 19.20 -27.41
N ASP A 60 2.49 18.46 -26.76
CA ASP A 60 3.27 17.43 -27.40
C ASP A 60 2.39 16.22 -27.70
N PRO A 61 2.55 15.57 -28.86
CA PRO A 61 1.80 14.38 -29.20
C PRO A 61 2.04 13.29 -28.15
N ILE A 62 0.97 12.61 -27.74
CA ILE A 62 1.07 11.45 -26.85
C ILE A 62 1.72 10.29 -27.63
N PHE A 63 3.02 10.13 -27.47
CA PHE A 63 3.77 8.98 -27.96
C PHE A 63 3.78 7.83 -26.94
N GLN A 64 4.42 6.71 -27.30
CA GLN A 64 4.34 5.45 -26.56
C GLN A 64 4.74 5.61 -25.09
N GLY A 65 5.87 6.26 -24.79
CA GLY A 65 6.33 6.45 -23.41
C GLY A 65 5.31 7.14 -22.49
N LYS A 66 4.64 8.20 -22.97
CA LYS A 66 3.57 8.87 -22.20
C LYS A 66 2.36 7.95 -21.98
N ARG A 67 2.01 7.09 -22.95
CA ARG A 67 0.93 6.09 -22.78
C ARG A 67 1.30 5.00 -21.78
N ASP A 68 2.55 4.56 -21.79
CA ASP A 68 3.04 3.50 -20.91
C ASP A 68 3.14 4.00 -19.46
N ILE A 69 3.59 5.25 -19.26
CA ILE A 69 3.48 5.94 -17.96
C ILE A 69 2.03 5.95 -17.46
N LEU A 70 1.10 6.41 -18.29
CA LEU A 70 -0.29 6.55 -17.88
C LEU A 70 -0.93 5.19 -17.53
N SER A 71 -0.66 4.18 -18.36
CA SER A 71 -1.14 2.81 -18.15
C SER A 71 -0.56 2.20 -16.88
N GLY A 72 0.75 2.38 -16.66
CA GLY A 72 1.46 1.92 -15.47
C GLY A 72 0.89 2.54 -14.19
N MET A 73 0.60 3.85 -14.21
CA MET A 73 -0.02 4.57 -13.09
C MET A 73 -1.43 4.06 -12.75
N TRP A 74 -2.26 3.78 -13.76
CA TRP A 74 -3.60 3.21 -13.53
C TRP A 74 -3.55 1.78 -12.98
N ILE A 75 -2.66 0.94 -13.52
CA ILE A 75 -2.43 -0.43 -13.01
C ILE A 75 -1.94 -0.36 -11.55
N GLY A 76 -0.96 0.51 -11.28
CA GLY A 76 -0.42 0.74 -9.95
C GLY A 76 -1.49 1.15 -8.94
N THR A 77 -2.37 2.07 -9.34
CA THR A 77 -3.48 2.56 -8.52
C THR A 77 -4.49 1.46 -8.21
N ALA A 78 -4.82 0.61 -9.18
CA ALA A 78 -5.70 -0.53 -8.95
C ALA A 78 -5.12 -1.51 -7.92
N GLY A 79 -3.81 -1.79 -8.01
CA GLY A 79 -3.08 -2.56 -7.01
C GLY A 79 -3.18 -1.94 -5.61
N GLN A 80 -2.89 -0.64 -5.48
CA GLN A 80 -2.93 0.06 -4.19
C GLN A 80 -4.32 0.13 -3.55
N LEU A 81 -5.38 0.33 -4.34
CA LEU A 81 -6.75 0.28 -3.86
C LEU A 81 -7.12 -1.13 -3.35
N SER A 82 -6.67 -2.17 -4.06
CA SER A 82 -6.86 -3.56 -3.64
C SER A 82 -6.12 -3.88 -2.33
N ILE A 83 -4.90 -3.35 -2.13
CA ILE A 83 -4.17 -3.47 -0.86
C ILE A 83 -4.97 -2.85 0.28
N ALA A 84 -5.39 -1.59 0.13
CA ALA A 84 -6.13 -0.87 1.16
C ALA A 84 -7.42 -1.61 1.55
N PHE A 85 -8.12 -2.19 0.57
CA PHE A 85 -9.31 -3.01 0.80
C PHE A 85 -9.01 -4.29 1.59
N HIS A 86 -8.00 -5.08 1.21
CA HIS A 86 -7.70 -6.35 1.87
C HIS A 86 -7.11 -6.15 3.28
N VAL A 87 -6.23 -5.16 3.46
CA VAL A 87 -5.70 -4.79 4.78
C VAL A 87 -6.83 -4.33 5.71
N SER A 88 -7.82 -3.59 5.19
CA SER A 88 -9.03 -3.23 5.96
C SER A 88 -9.82 -4.47 6.40
N LYS A 89 -9.95 -5.49 5.54
CA LYS A 89 -10.64 -6.73 5.88
C LYS A 89 -9.92 -7.52 6.97
N GLN A 90 -8.58 -7.56 6.96
CA GLN A 90 -7.80 -8.28 7.97
C GLN A 90 -8.13 -7.84 9.40
N LEU A 91 -8.37 -6.54 9.61
CA LEU A 91 -8.71 -5.98 10.92
C LEU A 91 -10.00 -6.57 11.53
N PHE A 92 -10.89 -7.11 10.70
CA PHE A 92 -12.19 -7.67 11.12
C PHE A 92 -12.25 -9.19 10.99
N THR A 93 -11.13 -9.86 10.68
CA THR A 93 -11.07 -11.30 10.48
C THR A 93 -10.29 -11.95 11.62
N SER A 94 -10.95 -12.83 12.37
CA SER A 94 -10.32 -13.59 13.46
C SER A 94 -9.90 -15.00 13.05
N ASP A 95 -10.48 -15.55 11.98
CA ASP A 95 -10.14 -16.89 11.50
C ASP A 95 -8.77 -16.90 10.80
N LYS A 96 -7.92 -17.87 11.18
CA LYS A 96 -6.54 -17.95 10.68
C LYS A 96 -6.46 -18.31 9.20
N ILE A 97 -7.39 -19.12 8.69
CA ILE A 97 -7.42 -19.54 7.29
C ILE A 97 -7.82 -18.33 6.43
N ASP A 98 -8.85 -17.61 6.85
CA ASP A 98 -9.31 -16.40 6.17
C ASP A 98 -8.24 -15.29 6.19
N LEU A 99 -7.53 -15.14 7.32
CA LEU A 99 -6.39 -14.20 7.42
C LEU A 99 -5.28 -14.54 6.42
N LEU A 100 -4.92 -15.81 6.29
CA LEU A 100 -3.90 -16.25 5.33
C LEU A 100 -4.35 -15.99 3.88
N GLU A 101 -5.62 -16.19 3.57
CA GLU A 101 -6.17 -15.88 2.24
C GLU A 101 -6.09 -14.37 1.95
N LEU A 102 -6.43 -13.53 2.93
CA LEU A 102 -6.30 -12.07 2.79
C LEU A 102 -4.86 -11.64 2.59
N GLN A 103 -3.89 -12.23 3.31
CA GLN A 103 -2.46 -11.97 3.11
C GLN A 103 -2.02 -12.33 1.68
N ARG A 104 -2.45 -13.47 1.14
CA ARG A 104 -2.17 -13.85 -0.26
C ARG A 104 -2.75 -12.85 -1.26
N LYS A 105 -3.96 -12.35 -1.01
CA LYS A 105 -4.59 -11.31 -1.85
C LYS A 105 -3.84 -9.98 -1.78
N ILE A 106 -3.28 -9.61 -0.62
CA ILE A 106 -2.41 -8.44 -0.49
C ILE A 106 -1.15 -8.61 -1.33
N VAL A 107 -0.45 -9.74 -1.21
CA VAL A 107 0.76 -10.02 -2.01
C VAL A 107 0.48 -9.98 -3.51
N LEU A 108 -0.67 -10.51 -3.94
CA LEU A 108 -1.11 -10.40 -5.34
C LEU A 108 -1.36 -8.94 -5.75
N SER A 109 -1.95 -8.14 -4.86
CA SER A 109 -2.20 -6.72 -5.10
C SER A 109 -0.90 -5.91 -5.20
N ASP A 110 0.09 -6.21 -4.36
CA ASP A 110 1.45 -5.66 -4.44
C ASP A 110 2.11 -6.00 -5.77
N SER A 111 1.92 -7.24 -6.25
CA SER A 111 2.46 -7.69 -7.55
C SER A 111 1.88 -6.87 -8.71
N ILE A 112 0.58 -6.55 -8.66
CA ILE A 112 -0.05 -5.66 -9.65
C ILE A 112 0.58 -4.27 -9.59
N GLN A 113 0.82 -3.74 -8.39
CA GLN A 113 1.46 -2.44 -8.22
C GLN A 113 2.89 -2.41 -8.79
N ILE A 114 3.66 -3.48 -8.58
CA ILE A 114 5.01 -3.66 -9.13
C ILE A 114 4.98 -3.65 -10.67
N VAL A 115 4.03 -4.36 -11.29
CA VAL A 115 3.86 -4.36 -12.75
C VAL A 115 3.55 -2.96 -13.26
N GLY A 116 2.65 -2.23 -12.59
CA GLY A 116 2.35 -0.85 -12.93
C GLY A 116 3.59 0.05 -12.85
N ASN A 117 4.35 -0.04 -11.76
CA ASN A 117 5.57 0.75 -11.57
C ASN A 117 6.65 0.43 -12.60
N ALA A 118 6.81 -0.84 -12.97
CA ALA A 118 7.75 -1.25 -14.00
C ALA A 118 7.40 -0.66 -15.37
N LEU A 119 6.11 -0.69 -15.74
CA LEU A 119 5.64 -0.08 -16.98
C LEU A 119 5.84 1.44 -16.97
N THR A 120 5.57 2.10 -15.84
CA THR A 120 5.83 3.54 -15.69
C THR A 120 7.31 3.87 -15.87
N LEU A 121 8.21 3.05 -15.32
CA LEU A 121 9.65 3.23 -15.46
C LEU A 121 10.12 3.06 -16.92
N ILE A 122 9.59 2.06 -17.62
CA ILE A 122 9.85 1.85 -19.05
C ILE A 122 9.39 3.08 -19.84
N GLY A 123 8.15 3.53 -19.64
CA GLY A 123 7.62 4.69 -20.34
C GLY A 123 8.40 5.99 -20.04
N ALA A 124 8.86 6.18 -18.80
CA ALA A 124 9.72 7.31 -18.44
C ALA A 124 11.08 7.26 -19.15
N SER A 125 11.66 6.07 -19.30
CA SER A 125 12.89 5.88 -20.08
C SER A 125 12.71 6.21 -21.56
N GLU A 126 11.57 5.85 -22.15
CA GLU A 126 11.23 6.21 -23.53
C GLU A 126 11.06 7.73 -23.70
N VAL A 127 10.43 8.41 -22.73
CA VAL A 127 10.29 9.87 -22.77
C VAL A 127 11.65 10.57 -22.78
N ILE A 128 12.58 10.13 -21.93
CA ILE A 128 13.94 10.70 -21.91
C ILE A 128 14.67 10.48 -23.24
N GLN A 129 14.53 9.30 -23.85
CA GLN A 129 15.17 9.01 -25.14
C GLN A 129 14.60 9.86 -26.28
N GLU A 130 13.28 10.08 -26.31
CA GLU A 130 12.64 10.96 -27.29
C GLU A 130 13.15 12.41 -27.14
N GLU A 131 13.22 12.93 -25.92
CA GLU A 131 13.71 14.28 -25.64
C GLU A 131 15.18 14.48 -26.04
N ILE A 132 16.04 13.46 -25.86
CA ILE A 132 17.43 13.49 -26.31
C ILE A 132 17.49 13.47 -27.84
N GLY A 133 16.71 12.60 -28.48
CA GLY A 133 16.64 12.49 -29.94
C GLY A 133 16.22 13.81 -30.58
N ASP A 134 15.12 14.41 -30.11
CA ASP A 134 14.66 15.72 -30.57
C ASP A 134 15.73 16.80 -30.36
N GLY A 135 16.40 16.80 -29.21
CA GLY A 135 17.48 17.73 -28.90
C GLY A 135 18.66 17.67 -29.88
N GLU A 136 19.04 16.48 -30.36
CA GLU A 136 20.09 16.34 -31.37
C GLU A 136 19.65 16.84 -32.76
N ILE A 137 18.37 16.65 -33.12
CA ILE A 137 17.81 17.15 -34.39
C ILE A 137 17.75 18.69 -34.41
N PHE A 138 17.51 19.33 -33.26
CA PHE A 138 17.48 20.80 -33.13
C PHE A 138 18.86 21.47 -33.20
N LEU A 139 19.95 20.75 -32.91
CA LEU A 139 21.32 21.28 -32.89
C LEU A 139 22.12 20.98 -34.17
N SER A 140 21.57 20.19 -35.10
CA SER A 140 22.14 19.90 -36.43
C SER A 140 21.66 20.87 -37.51
#